data_AF-A0A1X0QQL8-F1
#
_entry.id   AF-A0A1X0QQL8-F1
#
_cell.length_a   1.000
_cell.length_b   1.000
_cell.length_c   1.000
_cell.angle_alpha   90.00
_cell.angle_beta   90.00
_cell.angle_gamma   90.00
#
_symmetry.space_group_name_H-M   'P 1'
#
loop_
_entity.id
_entity.type
_entity.pdbx_description
1 polymer ?
#
loop_
_entity_poly.entity_id
_entity_poly.type
_entity_poly.pdbx_seq_one_letter_code
_entity_poly.pdbx_strand_id
1 'polypeptide(L)'
;MPDTDRKSGISILREYFVYGRTNVSGAVEAFLRLPYFKNFLQEKEQKEKGKFARHLKKYVSMFVPDAGFEVSSTKRYTGQMEACIIANKHWQAGEYIKNCTGSVCCLTSEADQLLRSEGRDFSVMLSQRYKHAFLFLGPARFMNHDCNPNCAFVKHGNEVTFRAVRAINPGEELTVKYGDHYFGINNSECRCATCEKRKKESYYSKKQSVESSQETTGLRRSSRKRKEVSHSDCCVPKNVKKQKRIATPDLSQGESDSAESTSSQETIMSICHICNQDDTSLCIYPEENKSVDNSINLNSPCNFIPQVYPPTNCCPDANTYSRSVDSTKCVRCYRHYQIFGLPWPQRKLKAKKK
;
A
#
# COMPACT_ATOMS: atom_id res chain seq x y z
N MET A 1 -24.04 3.26 1.71
CA MET A 1 -24.50 2.00 2.35
C MET A 1 -25.42 2.34 3.50
N PRO A 2 -26.57 1.67 3.64
CA PRO A 2 -27.42 1.77 4.82
C PRO A 2 -26.65 1.41 6.11
N ASP A 3 -26.95 2.08 7.22
CA ASP A 3 -26.29 1.84 8.53
C ASP A 3 -26.48 0.39 9.04
N THR A 4 -27.55 -0.29 8.60
CA THR A 4 -27.84 -1.70 8.90
C THR A 4 -26.77 -2.64 8.35
N ASP A 5 -26.30 -2.40 7.12
CA ASP A 5 -25.34 -3.29 6.46
C ASP A 5 -23.95 -3.19 7.10
N ARG A 6 -23.57 -1.98 7.55
CA ARG A 6 -22.35 -1.76 8.33
C ARG A 6 -22.37 -2.57 9.63
N LYS A 7 -23.49 -2.54 10.36
CA LYS A 7 -23.64 -3.30 11.62
C LYS A 7 -23.57 -4.81 11.37
N SER A 8 -24.22 -5.31 10.31
CA SER A 8 -24.16 -6.72 9.92
C SER A 8 -22.73 -7.16 9.57
N GLY A 9 -22.00 -6.36 8.79
CA GLY A 9 -20.60 -6.64 8.47
C GLY A 9 -19.69 -6.69 9.71
N ILE A 10 -19.87 -5.76 10.65
CA ILE A 10 -19.13 -5.77 11.93
C ILE A 10 -19.48 -7.00 12.76
N SER A 11 -20.76 -7.39 12.80
CA SER A 11 -21.19 -8.61 13.51
C SER A 11 -20.50 -9.86 12.97
N ILE A 12 -20.45 -10.01 11.65
CA ILE A 12 -19.74 -11.11 10.98
C ILE A 12 -18.25 -11.10 11.36
N LEU A 13 -17.59 -9.94 11.27
CA LEU A 13 -16.17 -9.86 11.64
C LEU A 13 -15.92 -10.29 13.09
N ARG A 14 -16.78 -9.88 14.03
CA ARG A 14 -16.64 -10.23 15.45
C ARG A 14 -16.89 -11.72 15.72
N GLU A 15 -17.94 -12.28 15.12
CA GLU A 15 -18.26 -13.70 15.23
C GLU A 15 -17.07 -14.57 14.80
N TYR A 16 -16.51 -14.29 13.62
CA TYR A 16 -15.49 -15.14 13.00
C TYR A 16 -14.06 -14.85 13.45
N PHE A 17 -13.75 -13.65 13.95
CA PHE A 17 -12.38 -13.26 14.31
C PHE A 17 -12.17 -12.94 15.79
N VAL A 18 -13.21 -12.59 16.54
CA VAL A 18 -13.09 -12.18 17.95
C VAL A 18 -13.51 -13.28 18.92
N TYR A 19 -14.72 -13.82 18.76
CA TYR A 19 -15.35 -14.70 19.76
C TYR A 19 -15.05 -16.20 19.56
N GLY A 20 -14.74 -16.63 18.33
CA GLY A 20 -14.54 -18.03 17.98
C GLY A 20 -13.14 -18.39 17.47
N ARG A 21 -13.05 -19.61 16.94
CA ARG A 21 -11.90 -20.02 16.10
C ARG A 21 -11.94 -19.19 14.82
N THR A 22 -10.80 -18.58 14.51
CA THR A 22 -10.61 -17.82 13.27
C THR A 22 -10.96 -18.68 12.06
N ASN A 23 -11.99 -18.27 11.31
CA ASN A 23 -12.42 -18.95 10.09
C ASN A 23 -12.72 -17.94 8.99
N VAL A 24 -11.75 -17.74 8.09
CA VAL A 24 -11.86 -16.78 6.98
C VAL A 24 -12.88 -17.22 5.94
N SER A 25 -12.94 -18.51 5.59
CA SER A 25 -13.88 -19.02 4.59
C SER A 25 -15.32 -18.84 5.05
N GLY A 26 -15.61 -19.20 6.31
CA GLY A 26 -16.94 -18.99 6.90
C GLY A 26 -17.34 -17.51 6.95
N ALA A 27 -16.40 -16.61 7.28
CA ALA A 27 -16.65 -15.18 7.25
C ALA A 27 -17.01 -14.70 5.82
N VAL A 28 -16.28 -15.16 4.80
CA VAL A 28 -16.59 -14.84 3.39
C VAL A 28 -17.98 -15.34 3.01
N GLU A 29 -18.33 -16.58 3.34
CA GLU A 29 -19.67 -17.13 3.08
C GLU A 29 -20.78 -16.34 3.80
N ALA A 30 -20.53 -15.89 5.03
CA ALA A 30 -21.46 -15.05 5.77
C ALA A 30 -21.65 -13.67 5.11
N PHE A 31 -20.56 -13.05 4.63
CA PHE A 31 -20.66 -11.82 3.84
C PHE A 31 -21.47 -12.03 2.55
N LEU A 32 -21.20 -13.11 1.80
CA LEU A 32 -21.93 -13.41 0.56
C LEU A 32 -23.43 -13.67 0.76
N ARG A 33 -23.84 -14.03 1.98
CA ARG A 33 -25.26 -14.19 2.36
C ARG A 33 -25.98 -12.88 2.67
N LEU A 34 -25.27 -11.76 2.82
CA LEU A 34 -25.93 -10.46 3.02
C LEU A 34 -26.79 -10.11 1.80
N PRO A 35 -27.99 -9.52 1.99
CA PRO A 35 -28.94 -9.27 0.89
C PRO A 35 -28.33 -8.56 -0.31
N TYR A 36 -27.51 -7.53 -0.09
CA TYR A 36 -26.83 -6.80 -1.16
C TYR A 36 -25.95 -7.69 -2.03
N PHE A 37 -25.04 -8.48 -1.42
CA PHE A 37 -24.15 -9.36 -2.17
C PHE A 37 -24.91 -10.53 -2.81
N LYS A 38 -25.87 -11.11 -2.10
CA LYS A 38 -26.72 -12.19 -2.61
C LYS A 38 -27.47 -11.75 -3.87
N ASN A 39 -28.10 -10.58 -3.83
CA ASN A 39 -28.87 -10.04 -4.95
C ASN A 39 -27.96 -9.68 -6.13
N PHE A 40 -26.83 -8.99 -5.87
CA PHE A 40 -25.86 -8.63 -6.92
C PHE A 40 -25.29 -9.86 -7.65
N LEU A 41 -25.05 -10.95 -6.90
CA LEU A 41 -24.49 -12.17 -7.46
C LEU A 41 -25.54 -13.10 -8.07
N GLN A 42 -26.84 -12.84 -7.90
CA GLN A 42 -27.89 -13.77 -8.32
C GLN A 42 -27.79 -14.12 -9.82
N GLU A 43 -27.61 -13.09 -10.65
CA GLU A 43 -27.53 -13.18 -12.12
C GLU A 43 -26.13 -13.53 -12.65
N LYS A 44 -25.14 -13.70 -11.77
CA LYS A 44 -23.75 -13.98 -12.18
C LYS A 44 -23.50 -15.47 -12.36
N GLU A 45 -22.60 -15.80 -13.29
CA GLU A 45 -22.17 -17.18 -13.49
C GLU A 45 -21.39 -17.72 -12.30
N GLN A 46 -21.33 -19.05 -12.15
CA GLN A 46 -20.59 -19.69 -11.05
C GLN A 46 -19.10 -19.33 -11.05
N LYS A 47 -18.51 -19.16 -12.23
CA LYS A 47 -17.11 -18.74 -12.39
C LYS A 47 -16.89 -17.31 -11.88
N GLU A 48 -17.81 -16.40 -12.16
CA GLU A 48 -17.77 -15.00 -11.69
C GLU A 48 -17.97 -14.92 -10.18
N LYS A 49 -18.94 -15.67 -9.64
CA LYS A 49 -19.16 -15.83 -8.19
C LYS A 49 -17.89 -16.28 -7.48
N GLY A 50 -17.19 -17.27 -8.04
CA GLY A 50 -15.89 -17.74 -7.52
C GLY A 50 -14.80 -16.66 -7.55
N LYS A 51 -14.68 -15.89 -8.64
CA LYS A 51 -13.75 -14.76 -8.74
C LYS A 51 -14.06 -13.69 -7.69
N PHE A 52 -15.33 -13.34 -7.52
CA PHE A 52 -15.80 -12.38 -6.53
C PHE A 52 -15.47 -12.82 -5.10
N ALA A 53 -15.83 -14.06 -4.74
CA ALA A 53 -15.57 -14.62 -3.42
C ALA A 53 -14.07 -14.65 -3.08
N ARG A 54 -13.22 -15.01 -4.06
CA ARG A 54 -11.75 -14.99 -3.90
C ARG A 54 -11.22 -13.57 -3.69
N HIS A 55 -11.78 -12.56 -4.36
CA HIS A 55 -11.36 -11.17 -4.16
C HIS A 55 -11.85 -10.61 -2.82
N LEU A 56 -13.09 -10.91 -2.42
CA LEU A 56 -13.64 -10.59 -1.10
C LEU A 56 -12.79 -11.19 0.02
N LYS A 57 -12.36 -12.45 -0.13
CA LYS A 57 -11.47 -13.13 0.82
C LYS A 57 -10.20 -12.33 1.14
N LYS A 58 -9.62 -11.63 0.15
CA LYS A 58 -8.42 -10.79 0.38
C LYS A 58 -8.70 -9.66 1.38
N TYR A 59 -9.83 -8.96 1.21
CA TYR A 59 -10.23 -7.88 2.13
C TYR A 59 -10.63 -8.40 3.51
N VAL A 60 -11.38 -9.50 3.57
CA VAL A 60 -11.76 -10.15 4.84
C VAL A 60 -10.51 -10.59 5.62
N SER A 61 -9.47 -11.06 4.92
CA SER A 61 -8.21 -11.52 5.54
C SER A 61 -7.45 -10.42 6.27
N MET A 62 -7.67 -9.14 5.95
CA MET A 62 -7.05 -8.00 6.64
C MET A 62 -7.47 -7.90 8.12
N PHE A 63 -8.63 -8.46 8.46
CA PHE A 63 -9.23 -8.39 9.80
C PHE A 63 -8.86 -9.59 10.67
N VAL A 64 -8.10 -10.55 10.15
CA VAL A 64 -7.61 -11.68 10.93
C VAL A 64 -6.79 -11.14 12.13
N PRO A 65 -6.89 -11.76 13.32
CA PRO A 65 -6.28 -11.21 14.53
C PRO A 65 -4.76 -11.02 14.45
N ASP A 66 -4.06 -11.90 13.74
CA ASP A 66 -2.61 -11.89 13.56
C ASP A 66 -2.15 -11.20 12.26
N ALA A 67 -3.03 -10.49 11.55
CA ALA A 67 -2.69 -9.80 10.31
C ALA A 67 -1.53 -8.80 10.47
N GLY A 68 -1.34 -8.23 11.67
CA GLY A 68 -0.19 -7.40 12.01
C GLY A 68 -0.20 -5.96 11.47
N PHE A 69 -1.28 -5.57 10.79
CA PHE A 69 -1.50 -4.22 10.29
C PHE A 69 -2.98 -3.84 10.32
N GLU A 70 -3.27 -2.56 10.11
CA GLU A 70 -4.62 -2.05 9.93
C GLU A 70 -4.71 -0.94 8.88
N VAL A 71 -5.90 -0.76 8.30
CA VAL A 71 -6.18 0.38 7.43
C VAL A 71 -6.55 1.59 8.29
N SER A 72 -5.77 2.65 8.15
CA SER A 72 -6.00 3.97 8.74
C SER A 72 -6.19 5.02 7.65
N SER A 73 -6.32 6.29 8.05
CA SER A 73 -6.37 7.42 7.15
C SER A 73 -5.16 8.34 7.28
N THR A 74 -4.84 9.05 6.19
CA THR A 74 -3.79 10.05 6.09
C THR A 74 -4.25 11.21 5.22
N LYS A 75 -3.69 12.41 5.41
CA LYS A 75 -3.91 13.58 4.54
C LYS A 75 -2.64 14.04 3.83
N ARG A 76 -1.57 13.25 3.91
CA ARG A 76 -0.21 13.67 3.50
C ARG A 76 -0.10 14.06 2.04
N TYR A 77 -0.74 13.33 1.13
CA TYR A 77 -0.41 13.43 -0.30
C TYR A 77 -1.26 14.48 -1.01
N THR A 78 -2.58 14.43 -0.84
CA THR A 78 -3.51 15.35 -1.52
C THR A 78 -4.09 16.43 -0.62
N GLY A 79 -3.92 16.33 0.70
CA GLY A 79 -4.65 17.13 1.70
C GLY A 79 -6.08 16.62 1.95
N GLN A 80 -6.61 15.77 1.07
CA GLN A 80 -7.85 15.04 1.27
C GLN A 80 -7.59 13.77 2.09
N MET A 81 -8.66 13.16 2.62
CA MET A 81 -8.54 11.94 3.41
C MET A 81 -8.30 10.74 2.49
N GLU A 82 -7.14 10.12 2.64
CA GLU A 82 -6.68 8.96 1.88
C GLU A 82 -6.44 7.78 2.84
N ALA A 83 -6.39 6.56 2.32
CA ALA A 83 -6.08 5.37 3.12
C ALA A 83 -4.57 5.18 3.28
N CYS A 84 -4.17 4.59 4.42
CA CYS A 84 -2.82 4.09 4.61
C CYS A 84 -2.85 2.79 5.41
N ILE A 85 -1.74 2.04 5.37
CA ILE A 85 -1.56 0.83 6.17
C ILE A 85 -0.61 1.12 7.31
N ILE A 86 -1.04 0.85 8.55
CA ILE A 86 -0.24 1.07 9.75
C ILE A 86 0.05 -0.27 10.43
N ALA A 87 1.30 -0.49 10.84
CA ALA A 87 1.68 -1.64 11.65
C ALA A 87 0.97 -1.61 13.01
N ASN A 88 0.47 -2.75 13.48
CA ASN A 88 -0.09 -2.87 14.83
C ASN A 88 0.64 -3.90 15.69
N LYS A 89 1.74 -4.46 15.17
CA LYS A 89 2.71 -5.29 15.87
C LYS A 89 4.12 -4.91 15.43
N HIS A 90 5.11 -5.43 16.15
CA HIS A 90 6.49 -5.38 15.69
C HIS A 90 6.70 -6.39 14.54
N TRP A 91 7.38 -5.96 13.49
CA TRP A 91 7.80 -6.81 12.37
C TRP A 91 9.31 -6.94 12.32
N GLN A 92 9.79 -8.14 12.02
CA GLN A 92 11.21 -8.38 11.80
C GLN A 92 11.58 -8.23 10.31
N ALA A 93 12.85 -7.90 10.03
CA ALA A 93 13.34 -7.89 8.66
C ALA A 93 13.18 -9.30 8.03
N GLY A 94 12.73 -9.36 6.78
CA GLY A 94 12.41 -10.59 6.06
C GLY A 94 11.02 -11.16 6.34
N GLU A 95 10.28 -10.67 7.34
CA GLU A 95 8.96 -11.19 7.68
C GLU A 95 7.91 -10.84 6.61
N TYR A 96 7.08 -11.81 6.24
CA TYR A 96 6.02 -11.66 5.23
C TYR A 96 4.72 -11.10 5.80
N ILE A 97 4.15 -10.10 5.11
CA ILE A 97 2.87 -9.48 5.46
C ILE A 97 1.73 -10.21 4.73
N LYS A 98 1.52 -11.47 5.12
CA LYS A 98 0.69 -12.47 4.40
C LYS A 98 -0.73 -12.03 4.07
N ASN A 99 -1.36 -11.24 4.95
CA ASN A 99 -2.76 -10.83 4.82
C ASN A 99 -2.95 -9.49 4.08
N CYS A 100 -1.86 -8.87 3.62
CA CYS A 100 -1.91 -7.70 2.73
C CYS A 100 -1.56 -8.15 1.31
N THR A 101 -2.58 -8.51 0.53
CA THR A 101 -2.39 -9.05 -0.82
C THR A 101 -3.03 -8.18 -1.88
N GLY A 102 -2.49 -8.25 -3.08
CA GLY A 102 -2.97 -7.56 -4.27
C GLY A 102 -3.11 -8.51 -5.43
N SER A 103 -3.88 -8.12 -6.43
CA SER A 103 -3.97 -8.80 -7.71
C SER A 103 -3.55 -7.84 -8.80
N VAL A 104 -2.75 -8.36 -9.73
CA VAL A 104 -2.32 -7.63 -10.92
C VAL A 104 -3.13 -8.14 -12.10
N CYS A 105 -3.65 -7.22 -12.90
CA CYS A 105 -4.31 -7.52 -14.17
C CYS A 105 -3.70 -6.63 -15.26
N CYS A 106 -3.10 -7.21 -16.29
CA CYS A 106 -2.60 -6.43 -17.43
C CYS A 106 -3.77 -5.79 -18.18
N LEU A 107 -3.59 -4.54 -18.60
CA LEU A 107 -4.59 -3.82 -19.38
C LEU A 107 -4.19 -3.82 -20.85
N THR A 108 -5.18 -3.97 -21.73
CA THR A 108 -5.03 -3.62 -23.15
C THR A 108 -4.94 -2.10 -23.28
N SER A 109 -4.37 -1.61 -24.38
CA SER A 109 -4.28 -0.17 -24.66
C SER A 109 -5.65 0.51 -24.65
N GLU A 110 -6.66 -0.15 -25.18
CA GLU A 110 -8.05 0.34 -25.20
C GLU A 110 -8.64 0.45 -23.78
N ALA A 111 -8.44 -0.57 -22.95
CA ALA A 111 -8.93 -0.56 -21.56
C ALA A 111 -8.22 0.51 -20.71
N ASP A 112 -6.91 0.72 -20.90
CA ASP A 112 -6.17 1.79 -20.25
C ASP A 112 -6.72 3.17 -20.66
N GLN A 113 -6.96 3.40 -21.95
CA GLN A 113 -7.52 4.65 -22.46
C GLN A 113 -8.92 4.93 -21.91
N LEU A 114 -9.78 3.92 -21.85
CA LEU A 114 -11.13 4.04 -21.29
C LEU A 114 -11.11 4.39 -19.80
N LEU A 115 -10.25 3.74 -19.01
CA LEU A 115 -10.12 4.07 -17.59
C LEU A 115 -9.63 5.50 -17.37
N ARG A 116 -8.74 5.99 -18.23
CA ARG A 116 -8.24 7.37 -18.19
C ARG A 116 -9.32 8.39 -18.57
N SER A 117 -10.07 8.14 -19.63
CA SER A 117 -11.13 9.07 -20.09
C SER A 117 -12.24 9.23 -19.06
N GLU A 118 -12.53 8.19 -18.28
CA GLU A 118 -13.52 8.20 -17.21
C GLU A 118 -12.96 8.60 -15.83
N GLY A 119 -11.66 8.93 -15.73
CA GLY A 119 -11.01 9.30 -14.46
C GLY A 119 -10.92 8.17 -13.44
N ARG A 120 -10.93 6.91 -13.88
CA ARG A 120 -10.86 5.68 -13.05
C ARG A 120 -9.47 5.06 -12.99
N ASP A 121 -8.42 5.81 -13.32
CA ASP A 121 -7.04 5.34 -13.48
C ASP A 121 -6.20 5.34 -12.18
N PHE A 122 -6.81 5.60 -11.01
CA PHE A 122 -6.11 5.70 -9.72
C PHE A 122 -5.33 4.44 -9.28
N SER A 123 -5.68 3.26 -9.83
CA SER A 123 -4.99 1.98 -9.57
C SER A 123 -4.17 1.48 -10.76
N VAL A 124 -4.07 2.29 -11.80
CA VAL A 124 -3.32 1.93 -12.99
C VAL A 124 -1.85 2.24 -12.75
N MET A 125 -1.02 1.23 -12.94
CA MET A 125 0.42 1.34 -12.79
C MET A 125 1.10 1.00 -14.11
N LEU A 126 2.26 1.60 -14.35
CA LEU A 126 3.04 1.37 -15.56
C LEU A 126 4.16 0.37 -15.27
N SER A 127 4.27 -0.65 -16.13
CA SER A 127 5.43 -1.52 -16.12
C SER A 127 6.60 -0.84 -16.82
N GLN A 128 7.72 -0.68 -16.12
CA GLN A 128 8.96 -0.17 -16.73
C GLN A 128 9.60 -1.22 -17.64
N ARG A 129 9.43 -2.51 -17.32
CA ARG A 129 10.02 -3.61 -18.09
C ARG A 129 9.26 -3.87 -19.39
N TYR A 130 7.93 -3.77 -19.36
CA TYR A 130 7.09 -4.23 -20.45
C TYR A 130 6.25 -3.14 -21.13
N LYS A 131 6.44 -1.88 -20.74
CA LYS A 131 5.84 -0.70 -21.38
C LYS A 131 4.31 -0.79 -21.56
N HIS A 132 3.62 -1.47 -20.65
CA HIS A 132 2.16 -1.54 -20.62
C HIS A 132 1.62 -1.17 -19.24
N ALA A 133 0.38 -0.70 -19.25
CA ALA A 133 -0.39 -0.41 -18.06
C ALA A 133 -0.98 -1.69 -17.45
N PHE A 134 -1.07 -1.74 -16.13
CA PHE A 134 -1.75 -2.83 -15.42
C PHE A 134 -2.54 -2.27 -14.25
N LEU A 135 -3.63 -2.94 -13.92
CA LEU A 135 -4.47 -2.63 -12.79
C LEU A 135 -3.97 -3.36 -11.55
N PHE A 136 -3.79 -2.62 -10.45
CA PHE A 136 -3.39 -3.17 -9.16
C PHE A 136 -4.50 -3.00 -8.11
N LEU A 137 -5.16 -4.11 -7.76
CA LEU A 137 -6.32 -4.12 -6.84
C LEU A 137 -6.08 -4.98 -5.60
N GLY A 138 -7.00 -4.90 -4.64
CA GLY A 138 -6.94 -5.63 -3.38
C GLY A 138 -6.32 -4.83 -2.25
N PRO A 139 -6.27 -5.36 -1.02
CA PRO A 139 -5.69 -4.72 0.17
C PRO A 139 -4.34 -4.02 -0.05
N ALA A 140 -3.46 -4.61 -0.84
CA ALA A 140 -2.13 -4.11 -1.13
C ALA A 140 -2.12 -2.72 -1.78
N ARG A 141 -3.21 -2.32 -2.45
CA ARG A 141 -3.36 -1.00 -3.08
C ARG A 141 -3.31 0.17 -2.10
N PHE A 142 -3.49 -0.10 -0.81
CA PHE A 142 -3.47 0.91 0.25
C PHE A 142 -2.06 1.16 0.81
N MET A 143 -1.03 0.40 0.40
CA MET A 143 0.34 0.67 0.78
C MET A 143 0.87 1.87 0.01
N ASN A 144 1.23 2.93 0.73
CA ASN A 144 1.71 4.16 0.12
C ASN A 144 3.19 4.08 -0.28
N HIS A 145 3.60 5.02 -1.13
CA HIS A 145 4.98 5.16 -1.52
C HIS A 145 5.85 5.86 -0.48
N ASP A 146 7.04 5.31 -0.21
CA ASP A 146 8.15 6.06 0.35
C ASP A 146 9.45 5.79 -0.45
N CYS A 147 10.29 6.81 -0.60
CA CYS A 147 11.59 6.70 -1.29
C CYS A 147 12.63 5.90 -0.48
N ASN A 148 12.41 5.73 0.82
CA ASN A 148 13.15 4.83 1.71
C ASN A 148 12.14 3.92 2.44
N PRO A 149 11.54 2.95 1.71
CA PRO A 149 10.42 2.16 2.23
C PRO A 149 10.87 1.17 3.32
N ASN A 150 9.91 0.69 4.11
CA ASN A 150 10.12 -0.40 5.08
C ASN A 150 9.60 -1.76 4.61
N CYS A 151 8.92 -1.80 3.46
CA CYS A 151 8.47 -3.03 2.82
C CYS A 151 8.97 -3.12 1.37
N ALA A 152 9.14 -4.36 0.89
CA ALA A 152 9.37 -4.70 -0.51
C ALA A 152 8.22 -5.57 -1.02
N PHE A 153 7.88 -5.41 -2.29
CA PHE A 153 6.91 -6.28 -2.94
C PHE A 153 7.47 -7.69 -3.12
N VAL A 154 6.61 -8.69 -3.01
CA VAL A 154 6.88 -10.09 -3.36
C VAL A 154 5.77 -10.62 -4.25
N LYS A 155 6.11 -11.22 -5.39
CA LYS A 155 5.15 -11.78 -6.34
C LYS A 155 5.06 -13.30 -6.20
N HIS A 156 3.85 -13.83 -6.18
CA HIS A 156 3.55 -15.26 -6.25
C HIS A 156 2.45 -15.48 -7.29
N GLY A 157 2.84 -15.86 -8.51
CA GLY A 157 1.90 -15.89 -9.66
C GLY A 157 1.26 -14.51 -9.86
N ASN A 158 -0.06 -14.45 -9.99
CA ASN A 158 -0.80 -13.20 -10.23
C ASN A 158 -1.12 -12.44 -8.92
N GLU A 159 -0.62 -12.94 -7.79
CA GLU A 159 -0.77 -12.33 -6.48
C GLU A 159 0.51 -11.61 -6.06
N VAL A 160 0.32 -10.45 -5.45
CA VAL A 160 1.40 -9.65 -4.88
C VAL A 160 1.17 -9.52 -3.38
N THR A 161 2.22 -9.71 -2.60
CA THR A 161 2.27 -9.44 -1.17
C THR A 161 3.55 -8.66 -0.85
N PHE A 162 3.95 -8.62 0.41
CA PHE A 162 5.07 -7.83 0.87
C PHE A 162 5.92 -8.58 1.89
N ARG A 163 7.20 -8.22 1.94
CA ARG A 163 8.11 -8.56 3.04
C ARG A 163 8.65 -7.28 3.68
N ALA A 164 8.82 -7.27 4.99
CA ALA A 164 9.52 -6.20 5.68
C ALA A 164 11.01 -6.22 5.30
N VAL A 165 11.61 -5.08 4.96
CA VAL A 165 13.05 -5.00 4.62
C VAL A 165 13.92 -4.60 5.81
N ARG A 166 13.28 -4.12 6.87
CA ARG A 166 13.89 -3.74 8.16
C ARG A 166 12.90 -3.99 9.28
N ALA A 167 13.34 -3.87 10.53
CA ALA A 167 12.43 -3.87 11.67
C ALA A 167 11.41 -2.72 11.55
N ILE A 168 10.15 -2.99 11.93
CA ILE A 168 9.05 -2.03 11.88
C ILE A 168 8.32 -2.06 13.21
N ASN A 169 8.20 -0.91 13.86
CA ASN A 169 7.51 -0.79 15.13
C ASN A 169 5.99 -0.66 14.95
N PRO A 170 5.20 -1.09 15.94
CA PRO A 170 3.78 -0.75 15.99
C PRO A 170 3.57 0.77 15.83
N GLY A 171 2.65 1.17 14.97
CA GLY A 171 2.35 2.57 14.68
C GLY A 171 3.10 3.16 13.48
N GLU A 172 4.15 2.51 12.98
CA GLU A 172 4.78 2.91 11.72
C GLU A 172 3.86 2.64 10.51
N GLU A 173 3.89 3.54 9.52
CA GLU A 173 3.22 3.34 8.23
C GLU A 173 4.01 2.30 7.41
N LEU A 174 3.32 1.29 6.88
CA LEU A 174 3.89 0.33 5.94
C LEU A 174 3.92 0.95 4.55
N THR A 175 5.12 1.08 3.99
CA THR A 175 5.38 1.81 2.75
C THR A 175 6.27 1.01 1.81
N VAL A 176 6.14 1.27 0.52
CA VAL A 176 6.84 0.55 -0.56
C VAL A 176 7.41 1.52 -1.60
N LYS A 177 8.32 1.05 -2.44
CA LYS A 177 8.82 1.83 -3.57
C LYS A 177 7.98 1.57 -4.82
N TYR A 178 7.25 2.56 -5.34
CA TYR A 178 6.46 2.39 -6.56
C TYR A 178 7.35 2.30 -7.81
N GLY A 179 8.39 3.13 -7.86
CA GLY A 179 9.37 3.20 -8.94
C GLY A 179 10.20 4.46 -8.81
N ASP A 180 11.26 4.60 -9.60
CA ASP A 180 12.16 5.74 -9.53
C ASP A 180 11.60 7.03 -10.16
N HIS A 181 10.61 6.88 -11.06
CA HIS A 181 10.04 7.99 -11.83
C HIS A 181 8.51 8.07 -11.73
N TYR A 182 7.92 7.49 -10.67
CA TYR A 182 6.47 7.44 -10.52
C TYR A 182 5.88 8.84 -10.30
N PHE A 183 6.54 9.66 -9.49
CA PHE A 183 6.13 11.04 -9.19
C PHE A 183 7.02 12.04 -9.96
N GLY A 184 7.00 11.94 -11.30
CA GLY A 184 7.87 12.71 -12.18
C GLY A 184 9.30 12.18 -12.23
N ILE A 185 10.17 12.83 -13.03
CA ILE A 185 11.56 12.41 -13.20
C ILE A 185 12.26 12.38 -11.84
N ASN A 186 12.88 11.24 -11.50
CA ASN A 186 13.55 10.98 -10.22
C ASN A 186 12.67 11.25 -8.99
N ASN A 187 11.35 11.02 -9.11
CA ASN A 187 10.37 11.28 -8.07
C ASN A 187 10.43 12.73 -7.54
N SER A 188 10.72 13.70 -8.40
CA SER A 188 10.85 15.11 -8.05
C SER A 188 9.58 15.72 -7.43
N GLU A 189 8.40 15.19 -7.77
CA GLU A 189 7.11 15.61 -7.24
C GLU A 189 6.65 14.79 -6.02
N CYS A 190 7.48 13.86 -5.55
CA CYS A 190 7.15 12.98 -4.43
C CYS A 190 6.93 13.75 -3.12
N ARG A 191 5.89 13.32 -2.39
CA ARG A 191 5.45 13.88 -1.10
C ARG A 191 5.60 12.89 0.07
N CYS A 192 6.42 11.86 -0.08
CA CYS A 192 6.68 10.90 1.00
C CYS A 192 7.45 11.54 2.16
N ALA A 193 7.43 10.90 3.33
CA ALA A 193 8.08 11.42 4.53
C ALA A 193 9.59 11.55 4.36
N THR A 194 10.23 10.60 3.66
CA THR A 194 11.66 10.68 3.34
C THR A 194 12.01 11.91 2.51
N CYS A 195 11.24 12.21 1.45
CA CYS A 195 11.48 13.38 0.62
C CYS A 195 11.21 14.68 1.37
N GLU A 196 10.20 14.72 2.24
CA GLU A 196 9.96 15.86 3.13
C GLU A 196 11.16 16.12 4.05
N LYS A 197 11.69 15.08 4.68
CA LYS A 197 12.87 15.18 5.56
C LYS A 197 14.10 15.69 4.81
N ARG A 198 14.41 15.12 3.66
CA ARG A 198 15.54 15.56 2.80
C ARG A 198 15.41 17.02 2.36
N LYS A 199 14.18 17.48 2.04
CA LYS A 199 13.93 18.90 1.69
C LYS A 199 14.18 19.83 2.87
N LYS A 200 13.78 19.44 4.09
CA LYS A 200 14.09 20.19 5.33
C LYS A 200 15.59 20.22 5.58
N GLU A 201 16.27 19.07 5.55
CA GLU A 201 17.73 18.97 5.71
C GLU A 201 18.47 19.83 4.69
N SER A 202 18.04 19.82 3.42
CA SER A 202 18.59 20.69 2.37
C SER A 202 18.36 22.18 2.63
N TYR A 203 17.21 22.56 3.22
CA TYR A 203 16.91 23.93 3.61
C TYR A 203 17.77 24.41 4.79
N TYR A 204 17.98 23.55 5.80
CA TYR A 204 18.86 23.86 6.94
C TYR A 204 20.34 23.89 6.54
N SER A 205 20.77 23.00 5.65
CA SER A 205 22.13 23.01 5.09
C SER A 205 22.40 24.27 4.26
N LYS A 206 21.39 24.79 3.54
CA LYS A 206 21.46 26.12 2.91
C LYS A 206 21.48 27.27 3.92
N LYS A 207 20.77 27.18 5.06
CA LYS A 207 20.81 28.24 6.08
C LYS A 207 22.16 28.35 6.79
N GLN A 208 22.84 27.23 7.05
CA GLN A 208 24.20 27.25 7.61
C GLN A 208 25.25 27.81 6.63
N SER A 209 25.02 27.75 5.32
CA SER A 209 25.87 28.44 4.34
C SER A 209 25.52 29.91 4.10
N VAL A 210 24.43 30.43 4.67
CA VAL A 210 23.89 31.78 4.35
C VAL A 210 24.10 32.78 5.49
N GLU A 211 24.75 32.41 6.60
CA GLU A 211 25.29 33.40 7.56
C GLU A 211 26.50 34.20 7.01
N SER A 212 26.91 33.96 5.75
CA SER A 212 27.98 34.70 5.07
C SER A 212 27.53 35.65 3.95
N SER A 213 26.23 35.84 3.68
CA SER A 213 25.85 36.79 2.62
C SER A 213 24.38 37.21 2.68
N GLN A 214 24.16 38.43 3.17
CA GLN A 214 22.92 39.19 2.98
C GLN A 214 22.81 39.70 1.54
N GLU A 215 21.69 39.43 0.86
CA GLU A 215 20.73 40.44 0.36
C GLU A 215 19.82 39.91 -0.77
N THR A 216 18.50 40.12 -0.55
CA THR A 216 17.35 40.38 -1.46
C THR A 216 17.30 39.71 -2.86
N THR A 217 16.26 38.98 -3.26
CA THR A 217 14.87 39.44 -3.52
C THR A 217 13.97 38.25 -3.93
N GLY A 218 12.64 38.38 -3.70
CA GLY A 218 11.64 37.91 -4.68
C GLY A 218 11.08 36.49 -4.56
N LEU A 219 9.99 36.36 -3.80
CA LEU A 219 9.04 35.24 -3.85
C LEU A 219 8.49 35.01 -5.29
N ARG A 220 8.59 33.78 -5.80
CA ARG A 220 7.70 33.27 -6.86
C ARG A 220 7.12 31.92 -6.48
N ARG A 221 5.88 31.95 -5.96
CA ARG A 221 4.98 30.79 -5.90
C ARG A 221 4.63 30.40 -7.34
N SER A 222 5.21 29.32 -7.83
CA SER A 222 4.84 28.73 -9.12
C SER A 222 3.53 27.96 -8.96
N SER A 223 2.40 28.60 -9.26
CA SER A 223 1.21 27.87 -9.71
C SER A 223 1.49 27.33 -11.12
N ARG A 224 1.74 26.03 -11.23
CA ARG A 224 1.86 25.37 -12.54
C ARG A 224 0.85 24.22 -12.61
N LYS A 225 -0.08 24.44 -13.55
CA LYS A 225 -0.99 23.48 -14.15
C LYS A 225 -0.24 22.17 -14.48
N ARG A 226 -0.84 21.03 -14.13
CA ARG A 226 -0.35 19.68 -14.40
C ARG A 226 0.10 19.58 -15.85
N LYS A 227 1.40 19.39 -16.10
CA LYS A 227 1.90 19.08 -17.44
C LYS A 227 1.72 17.57 -17.63
N GLU A 228 0.99 17.19 -18.67
CA GLU A 228 0.87 15.78 -19.05
C GLU A 228 2.27 15.25 -19.40
N VAL A 229 2.71 14.24 -18.65
CA VAL A 229 3.98 13.56 -18.91
C VAL A 229 3.71 12.51 -19.99
N SER A 230 4.41 12.63 -21.11
CA SER A 230 4.24 11.72 -22.25
C SER A 230 4.93 10.38 -22.00
N HIS A 231 4.43 9.33 -22.67
CA HIS A 231 4.94 7.95 -22.63
C HIS A 231 6.46 7.82 -22.89
N SER A 232 7.09 8.77 -23.59
CA SER A 232 8.53 8.80 -23.86
C SER A 232 9.39 9.31 -22.69
N ASP A 233 8.84 10.13 -21.80
CA ASP A 233 9.64 10.81 -20.76
C ASP A 233 9.96 9.90 -19.55
N CYS A 234 9.23 8.79 -19.41
CA CYS A 234 9.43 7.78 -18.36
C CYS A 234 10.54 6.76 -18.70
N CYS A 235 11.04 6.76 -19.94
CA CYS A 235 12.03 5.81 -20.42
C CYS A 235 13.38 6.49 -20.60
N VAL A 236 14.26 6.44 -19.59
CA VAL A 236 15.68 6.75 -19.82
C VAL A 236 16.38 5.49 -20.34
N PRO A 237 16.86 5.42 -21.59
CA PRO A 237 17.68 4.31 -22.03
C PRO A 237 18.99 4.29 -21.23
N LYS A 238 19.26 3.19 -20.51
CA LYS A 238 20.58 2.92 -19.94
C LYS A 238 21.56 2.62 -21.07
N ASN A 239 22.10 3.64 -21.72
CA ASN A 239 23.27 3.49 -22.58
C ASN A 239 24.53 3.32 -21.71
N VAL A 240 24.75 2.12 -21.20
CA VAL A 240 26.06 1.71 -20.72
C VAL A 240 26.88 1.34 -21.95
N LYS A 241 27.75 2.25 -22.40
CA LYS A 241 28.75 1.95 -23.44
C LYS A 241 29.64 0.82 -22.92
N LYS A 242 29.46 -0.40 -23.44
CA LYS A 242 30.47 -1.46 -23.38
C LYS A 242 31.69 -0.99 -24.16
N GLN A 243 32.72 -0.49 -23.48
CA GLN A 243 34.03 -0.37 -24.09
C GLN A 243 34.58 -1.78 -24.31
N LYS A 244 34.70 -2.17 -25.59
CA LYS A 244 35.51 -3.31 -26.04
C LYS A 244 36.94 -3.10 -25.56
N ARG A 245 37.43 -3.95 -24.65
CA ARG A 245 38.88 -4.09 -24.43
C ARG A 245 39.44 -4.99 -25.55
N ILE A 246 40.44 -4.45 -26.22
CA ILE A 246 41.23 -5.10 -27.27
C ILE A 246 42.12 -6.16 -26.60
N ALA A 247 42.20 -7.34 -27.21
CA ALA A 247 43.04 -8.46 -26.77
C ALA A 247 44.47 -8.34 -27.33
N THR A 248 45.47 -8.67 -26.50
CA THR A 248 46.77 -9.28 -26.90
C THR A 248 47.36 -10.02 -25.67
N PRO A 249 48.27 -10.99 -25.86
CA PRO A 249 48.31 -12.20 -25.03
C PRO A 249 49.53 -12.34 -24.08
N ASP A 250 49.32 -13.24 -23.11
CA ASP A 250 50.27 -14.18 -22.46
C ASP A 250 51.38 -13.68 -21.51
N LEU A 251 51.30 -14.07 -20.22
CA LEU A 251 52.25 -14.99 -19.53
C LEU A 251 52.12 -14.99 -17.98
N SER A 252 52.16 -16.21 -17.43
CA SER A 252 52.57 -16.66 -16.07
C SER A 252 51.66 -16.44 -14.84
N GLN A 253 51.09 -17.57 -14.40
CA GLN A 253 51.04 -18.19 -13.06
C GLN A 253 51.17 -17.34 -11.78
N GLY A 254 50.25 -17.58 -10.84
CA GLY A 254 50.41 -17.29 -9.41
C GLY A 254 49.08 -17.33 -8.65
N GLU A 255 48.78 -18.47 -8.04
CA GLU A 255 47.67 -18.66 -7.09
C GLU A 255 47.86 -17.78 -5.84
N SER A 256 46.79 -17.13 -5.36
CA SER A 256 46.56 -16.94 -3.92
C SER A 256 45.11 -16.53 -3.65
N ASP A 257 44.53 -17.24 -2.68
CA ASP A 257 43.19 -17.07 -2.15
C ASP A 257 43.01 -15.71 -1.45
N SER A 258 41.97 -14.98 -1.82
CA SER A 258 41.37 -13.96 -0.95
C SER A 258 39.87 -13.92 -1.17
N ALA A 259 39.13 -14.41 -0.18
CA ALA A 259 37.68 -14.38 -0.11
C ALA A 259 37.16 -12.94 -0.04
N GLU A 260 36.71 -12.39 -1.17
CA GLU A 260 35.94 -11.16 -1.20
C GLU A 260 34.47 -11.44 -0.85
N SER A 261 34.06 -10.96 0.32
CA SER A 261 32.67 -10.90 0.75
C SER A 261 31.87 -9.97 -0.16
N THR A 262 31.13 -10.53 -1.12
CA THR A 262 30.15 -9.79 -1.89
C THR A 262 28.97 -9.43 -0.99
N SER A 263 28.99 -8.21 -0.44
CA SER A 263 27.79 -7.55 0.09
C SER A 263 26.82 -7.29 -1.06
N SER A 264 26.02 -8.28 -1.41
CA SER A 264 24.88 -8.14 -2.31
C SER A 264 23.87 -7.20 -1.67
N GLN A 265 23.92 -5.92 -2.04
CA GLN A 265 22.84 -4.98 -1.75
C GLN A 265 21.58 -5.49 -2.46
N GLU A 266 20.71 -6.21 -1.74
CA GLU A 266 19.40 -6.61 -2.24
C GLU A 266 18.65 -5.35 -2.67
N THR A 267 18.57 -5.13 -3.98
CA THR A 267 17.84 -3.99 -4.52
C THR A 267 16.36 -4.19 -4.24
N ILE A 268 15.76 -3.31 -3.44
CA ILE A 268 14.33 -3.32 -3.13
C ILE A 268 13.54 -3.24 -4.44
N MET A 269 12.81 -4.31 -4.77
CA MET A 269 11.98 -4.36 -5.97
C MET A 269 10.82 -3.36 -5.88
N SER A 270 10.59 -2.63 -6.96
CA SER A 270 9.42 -1.76 -7.11
C SER A 270 8.33 -2.42 -7.95
N ILE A 271 7.09 -1.96 -7.79
CA ILE A 271 5.92 -2.58 -8.47
C ILE A 271 6.01 -2.53 -9.99
N CYS A 272 6.66 -1.51 -10.56
CA CYS A 272 6.89 -1.42 -12.01
C CYS A 272 7.77 -2.56 -12.59
N HIS A 273 8.46 -3.34 -11.76
CA HIS A 273 9.32 -4.47 -12.17
C HIS A 273 8.65 -5.85 -12.03
N ILE A 274 7.39 -5.92 -11.59
CA ILE A 274 6.76 -7.18 -11.13
C ILE A 274 5.90 -7.89 -12.19
N CYS A 275 5.29 -7.17 -13.13
CA CYS A 275 4.48 -7.79 -14.18
C CYS A 275 5.36 -8.61 -15.12
N ASN A 276 4.93 -9.78 -15.63
CA ASN A 276 5.58 -10.55 -16.71
C ASN A 276 4.54 -10.72 -17.84
N GLN A 277 4.98 -10.86 -19.10
CA GLN A 277 4.10 -10.89 -20.29
C GLN A 277 3.18 -12.12 -20.42
N ASP A 278 3.45 -13.22 -19.72
CA ASP A 278 2.74 -14.49 -19.93
C ASP A 278 1.34 -14.56 -19.29
N ASP A 279 0.92 -13.52 -18.54
CA ASP A 279 -0.39 -13.45 -17.87
C ASP A 279 -1.54 -12.92 -18.75
N THR A 280 -1.30 -12.76 -20.06
CA THR A 280 -2.26 -12.18 -21.02
C THR A 280 -3.44 -13.09 -21.38
N SER A 281 -3.43 -14.36 -20.96
CA SER A 281 -4.40 -15.38 -21.42
C SER A 281 -5.78 -15.35 -20.74
N LEU A 282 -6.15 -14.30 -19.98
CA LEU A 282 -7.40 -14.29 -19.18
C LEU A 282 -8.31 -13.08 -19.35
N CYS A 283 -8.03 -12.19 -20.32
CA CYS A 283 -8.80 -10.97 -20.51
C CYS A 283 -9.82 -11.11 -21.64
N ILE A 284 -10.94 -11.80 -21.39
CA ILE A 284 -12.18 -11.62 -22.16
C ILE A 284 -13.21 -11.02 -21.20
N TYR A 285 -13.66 -9.80 -21.48
CA TYR A 285 -14.79 -9.16 -20.80
C TYR A 285 -16.01 -9.14 -21.71
N PRO A 286 -17.23 -9.40 -21.20
CA PRO A 286 -18.48 -9.05 -21.88
C PRO A 286 -18.80 -7.55 -21.73
N GLU A 287 -19.57 -7.04 -22.68
CA GLU A 287 -19.99 -5.63 -22.81
C GLU A 287 -20.95 -5.14 -21.70
N GLU A 288 -20.82 -3.83 -21.43
CA GLU A 288 -21.74 -2.83 -20.83
C GLU A 288 -22.58 -3.12 -19.56
N ASN A 289 -22.48 -2.21 -18.56
CA ASN A 289 -23.59 -1.31 -18.18
C ASN A 289 -23.22 -0.24 -17.12
N LYS A 290 -24.10 0.77 -17.07
CA LYS A 290 -23.98 2.17 -16.61
C LYS A 290 -23.60 2.47 -15.15
N SER A 291 -23.16 3.73 -15.01
CA SER A 291 -22.77 4.52 -13.83
C SER A 291 -23.55 4.30 -12.53
N VAL A 292 -22.82 4.28 -11.40
CA VAL A 292 -23.37 4.56 -10.07
C VAL A 292 -22.43 5.53 -9.34
N ASP A 293 -22.92 6.73 -9.09
CA ASP A 293 -22.31 7.74 -8.20
C ASP A 293 -22.53 7.30 -6.73
N ASN A 294 -21.50 7.45 -5.89
CA ASN A 294 -21.61 7.24 -4.45
C ASN A 294 -20.62 8.16 -3.74
N SER A 295 -21.06 9.39 -3.48
CA SER A 295 -20.45 10.27 -2.49
C SER A 295 -20.73 9.72 -1.08
N ILE A 296 -19.67 9.35 -0.35
CA ILE A 296 -19.75 9.01 1.07
C ILE A 296 -19.05 10.12 1.86
N ASN A 297 -19.85 10.88 2.59
CA ASN A 297 -19.42 11.93 3.50
C ASN A 297 -19.10 11.32 4.88
N LEU A 298 -17.82 11.33 5.28
CA LEU A 298 -17.36 10.93 6.62
C LEU A 298 -16.46 12.05 7.18
N ASN A 299 -17.10 13.07 7.74
CA ASN A 299 -16.45 14.18 8.40
C ASN A 299 -16.00 13.81 9.83
N SER A 300 -14.69 13.58 10.02
CA SER A 300 -13.92 14.12 11.15
C SER A 300 -12.42 13.84 10.99
N PRO A 301 -11.54 14.85 11.15
CA PRO A 301 -10.10 14.70 10.98
C PRO A 301 -9.44 13.98 12.16
N CYS A 302 -8.58 13.00 11.88
CA CYS A 302 -7.58 12.54 12.84
C CYS A 302 -6.30 13.37 12.64
N ASN A 303 -6.03 14.31 13.54
CA ASN A 303 -4.73 14.97 13.63
C ASN A 303 -3.74 14.00 14.29
N PHE A 304 -3.14 13.12 13.50
CA PHE A 304 -2.11 12.21 13.99
C PHE A 304 -0.78 12.95 14.13
N ILE A 305 -0.42 13.27 15.37
CA ILE A 305 0.95 13.59 15.76
C ILE A 305 1.59 12.26 16.17
N PRO A 306 2.69 11.80 15.54
CA PRO A 306 3.36 10.58 15.96
C PRO A 306 4.01 10.81 17.32
N GLN A 307 3.32 10.43 18.39
CA GLN A 307 3.93 10.27 19.71
C GLN A 307 4.28 8.81 19.91
N VAL A 308 5.58 8.59 20.15
CA VAL A 308 6.19 7.29 20.45
C VAL A 308 5.77 6.89 21.87
N TYR A 309 4.55 6.38 22.01
CA TYR A 309 4.14 5.68 23.23
C TYR A 309 4.68 4.24 23.20
N PRO A 310 4.99 3.63 24.36
CA PRO A 310 5.51 2.27 24.42
C PRO A 310 4.56 1.29 23.69
N PRO A 311 5.08 0.15 23.21
CA PRO A 311 4.49 -0.67 22.14
C PRO A 311 3.11 -1.30 22.44
N THR A 312 2.54 -1.03 23.61
CA THR A 312 1.31 -1.65 24.11
C THR A 312 0.07 -0.77 23.98
N ASN A 313 0.19 0.56 23.91
CA ASN A 313 -0.96 1.48 23.92
C ASN A 313 -0.85 2.55 22.80
N CYS A 314 -1.93 2.72 22.02
CA CYS A 314 -1.99 3.74 20.96
C CYS A 314 -2.04 5.18 21.51
N CYS A 315 -2.58 5.37 22.71
CA CYS A 315 -2.65 6.62 23.45
C CYS A 315 -2.84 6.30 24.96
N PRO A 316 -2.71 7.27 25.87
CA PRO A 316 -2.93 7.06 27.30
C PRO A 316 -4.29 6.42 27.65
N ASP A 317 -5.32 6.71 26.85
CA ASP A 317 -6.68 6.20 27.01
C ASP A 317 -6.96 4.86 26.28
N ALA A 318 -5.98 4.22 25.63
CA ALA A 318 -6.22 3.05 24.78
C ALA A 318 -6.97 1.91 25.49
N ASN A 319 -6.79 1.76 26.81
CA ASN A 319 -7.45 0.75 27.64
C ASN A 319 -8.82 1.19 28.20
N THR A 320 -9.14 2.49 28.20
CA THR A 320 -10.39 3.04 28.76
C THR A 320 -11.51 3.15 27.72
N TYR A 321 -11.19 2.96 26.43
CA TYR A 321 -12.17 2.91 25.33
C TYR A 321 -13.19 1.76 25.44
N SER A 322 -12.94 0.77 26.29
CA SER A 322 -13.96 -0.24 26.66
C SER A 322 -15.15 0.37 27.43
N ARG A 323 -15.03 1.61 27.93
CA ARG A 323 -16.01 2.27 28.82
C ARG A 323 -16.40 3.69 28.39
N SER A 324 -15.82 4.24 27.32
CA SER A 324 -16.08 5.61 26.85
C SER A 324 -16.29 5.63 25.34
N VAL A 325 -17.48 6.08 24.92
CA VAL A 325 -17.92 6.19 23.52
C VAL A 325 -17.42 7.51 22.89
N ASP A 326 -16.54 8.24 23.57
CA ASP A 326 -16.09 9.54 23.12
C ASP A 326 -15.03 9.41 22.01
N SER A 327 -15.44 9.67 20.78
CA SER A 327 -14.58 9.68 19.59
C SER A 327 -13.52 10.77 19.62
N THR A 328 -13.61 11.76 20.53
CA THR A 328 -12.72 12.93 20.55
C THR A 328 -11.33 12.65 21.10
N LYS A 329 -11.12 11.61 21.93
CA LYS A 329 -9.80 11.33 22.52
C LYS A 329 -8.81 10.68 21.55
N CYS A 330 -9.26 9.72 20.74
CA CYS A 330 -8.45 9.02 19.75
C CYS A 330 -9.32 8.29 18.70
N VAL A 331 -9.35 8.83 17.48
CA VAL A 331 -10.10 8.26 16.34
C VAL A 331 -9.68 6.82 16.03
N ARG A 332 -8.38 6.49 16.16
CA ARG A 332 -7.84 5.14 15.91
C ARG A 332 -8.37 4.12 16.91
N CYS A 333 -8.28 4.40 18.22
CA CYS A 333 -8.79 3.51 19.26
C CYS A 333 -10.30 3.35 19.16
N TYR A 334 -11.03 4.44 18.91
CA TYR A 334 -12.47 4.41 18.72
C TYR A 334 -12.87 3.52 17.54
N ARG A 335 -12.27 3.71 16.36
CA ARG A 335 -12.53 2.89 15.17
C ARG A 335 -12.20 1.42 15.40
N HIS A 336 -11.07 1.11 16.05
CA HIS A 336 -10.69 -0.26 16.40
C HIS A 336 -11.74 -0.91 17.30
N TYR A 337 -12.18 -0.21 18.35
CA TYR A 337 -13.23 -0.70 19.24
C TYR A 337 -14.57 -0.90 18.52
N GLN A 338 -14.96 0.02 17.64
CA GLN A 338 -16.16 -0.12 16.81
C GLN A 338 -16.12 -1.39 15.95
N ILE A 339 -14.96 -1.79 15.43
CA ILE A 339 -14.81 -3.01 14.63
C ILE A 339 -14.76 -4.25 15.52
N PHE A 340 -13.85 -4.29 16.50
CA PHE A 340 -13.52 -5.53 17.22
C PHE A 340 -14.24 -5.69 18.57
N GLY A 341 -14.80 -4.62 19.15
CA GLY A 341 -15.37 -4.64 20.50
C GLY A 341 -14.31 -4.83 21.61
N LEU A 342 -13.03 -4.63 21.29
CA LEU A 342 -11.89 -4.82 22.18
C LEU A 342 -10.99 -3.57 22.15
N PRO A 343 -10.23 -3.29 23.23
CA PRO A 343 -9.26 -2.20 23.22
C PRO A 343 -8.14 -2.48 22.22
N TRP A 344 -7.63 -1.43 21.57
CA TRP A 344 -6.47 -1.55 20.69
C TRP A 344 -5.23 -2.00 21.48
N PRO A 345 -4.37 -2.90 20.94
CA PRO A 345 -4.40 -3.51 19.60
C PRO A 345 -5.13 -4.86 19.55
N GLN A 346 -5.87 -5.26 20.58
CA GLN A 346 -6.43 -6.60 20.71
C GLN A 346 -7.54 -6.85 19.67
N ARG A 347 -7.45 -7.99 18.97
CA ARG A 347 -8.44 -8.42 17.98
C ARG A 347 -9.11 -9.75 18.30
N LYS A 348 -8.69 -10.41 19.38
CA LYS A 348 -9.20 -11.72 19.78
C LYS A 348 -9.32 -11.79 21.28
N LEU A 349 -10.39 -12.40 21.78
CA LEU A 349 -10.50 -12.69 23.20
C LEU A 349 -9.43 -13.72 23.60
N LYS A 350 -8.77 -13.46 24.73
CA LYS A 350 -7.87 -14.46 25.32
C LYS A 350 -8.72 -15.68 25.69
N ALA A 351 -8.28 -16.87 25.30
CA ALA A 351 -8.90 -18.10 25.78
C ALA A 351 -8.85 -18.08 27.32
N LYS A 352 -9.99 -18.33 27.98
CA LYS A 352 -9.98 -18.57 29.42
C LYS A 352 -9.08 -19.79 29.64
N LYS A 353 -7.94 -19.61 30.33
CA LYS A 353 -7.16 -20.74 30.81
C LYS A 353 -8.11 -21.53 31.72
N LYS A 354 -8.44 -22.75 31.29
CA LYS A 354 -9.19 -23.70 32.13
C LYS A 354 -8.31 -24.18 33.26
#